data_AF-A0AAW9CA06-F1
#
_entry.id   AF-A0AAW9CA06-F1
#
_cell.length_a   1.000
_cell.length_b   1.000
_cell.length_c   1.000
_cell.angle_alpha   90.00
_cell.angle_beta   90.00
_cell.angle_gamma   90.00
#
_symmetry.space_group_name_H-M   'P 1'
#
loop_
_entity.id
_entity.type
_entity.pdbx_description
1 polymer ?
#
loop_
_entity_poly.entity_id
_entity_poly.type
_entity_poly.pdbx_seq_one_letter_code
_entity_poly.pdbx_strand_id
1 'polypeptide(L)'
;MSVKKFYHLVDIPDFRYEKNCKTIAYGDIATDCDTKTISLLEAIGQISLDIFTLSESKEVDKDKINTLSGIISDLAELAIATNKISQTASYLSGLKESNHVA
;
A
#
# COMPACT_ATOMS: atom_id res chain seq x y z
N MET A 1 -4.18 20.71 -9.54
CA MET A 1 -3.41 19.97 -8.52
C MET A 1 -2.34 19.17 -9.25
N SER A 2 -1.04 19.39 -9.00
CA SER A 2 0.02 18.59 -9.65
C SER A 2 0.26 17.32 -8.85
N VAL A 3 0.03 16.16 -9.44
CA VAL A 3 0.31 14.86 -8.82
C VAL A 3 1.82 14.62 -8.85
N LYS A 4 2.44 14.42 -7.69
CA LYS A 4 3.89 14.17 -7.56
C LYS A 4 4.28 12.71 -7.31
N LYS A 5 3.34 11.87 -6.87
CA LYS A 5 3.57 10.51 -6.36
C LYS A 5 2.37 9.63 -6.67
N PHE A 6 2.59 8.33 -6.90
CA PHE A 6 1.54 7.40 -7.33
C PHE A 6 0.39 7.33 -6.33
N TYR A 7 0.68 7.18 -5.03
CA TYR A 7 -0.32 7.06 -3.98
C TYR A 7 -1.26 8.29 -3.83
N HIS A 8 -0.90 9.45 -4.41
CA HIS A 8 -1.81 10.60 -4.45
C HIS A 8 -3.01 10.37 -5.38
N LEU A 9 -2.88 9.50 -6.39
CA LEU A 9 -3.96 9.13 -7.32
C LEU A 9 -4.88 8.04 -6.78
N VAL A 10 -4.41 7.31 -5.76
CA VAL A 10 -5.10 6.14 -5.25
C VAL A 10 -6.22 6.59 -4.33
N ASP A 11 -7.45 6.29 -4.72
CA ASP A 11 -8.66 6.55 -3.93
C ASP A 11 -9.69 5.45 -4.22
N ILE A 12 -10.66 5.30 -3.32
CA ILE A 12 -11.76 4.35 -3.50
C ILE A 12 -13.10 5.10 -3.57
N PRO A 13 -14.03 4.68 -4.45
CA PRO A 13 -15.33 5.32 -4.57
C PRO A 13 -16.11 5.34 -3.26
N ASP A 14 -16.77 6.46 -2.96
CA ASP A 14 -17.57 6.62 -1.74
C ASP A 14 -19.08 6.42 -2.02
N PHE A 15 -19.66 5.35 -1.47
CA PHE A 15 -21.07 4.97 -1.68
C PHE A 15 -22.10 6.04 -1.26
N ARG A 16 -21.70 7.01 -0.43
CA ARG A 16 -22.57 8.11 -0.01
C ARG A 16 -22.80 9.12 -1.14
N TYR A 17 -21.82 9.27 -2.03
CA TYR A 17 -21.83 10.29 -3.08
C TYR A 17 -21.90 9.66 -4.49
N GLU A 18 -21.44 8.43 -4.64
CA GLU A 18 -21.37 7.74 -5.92
C GLU A 18 -22.42 6.62 -6.01
N LYS A 19 -23.27 6.69 -7.05
CA LYS A 19 -24.43 5.80 -7.20
C LYS A 19 -24.06 4.34 -7.50
N ASN A 20 -22.87 4.08 -8.06
CA ASN A 20 -22.49 2.79 -8.62
C ASN A 20 -21.54 1.95 -7.73
N CYS A 21 -21.28 2.35 -6.49
CA CYS A 21 -20.34 1.65 -5.60
C CYS A 21 -20.97 1.08 -4.33
N LYS A 22 -22.30 1.05 -4.23
CA LYS A 22 -23.02 0.45 -3.08
C LYS A 22 -22.72 -1.04 -2.88
N THR A 23 -22.32 -1.76 -3.93
CA THR A 23 -21.96 -3.18 -3.89
C THR A 23 -20.51 -3.42 -3.49
N ILE A 24 -19.68 -2.38 -3.33
CA ILE A 24 -18.30 -2.54 -2.89
C ILE A 24 -18.29 -3.13 -1.47
N ALA A 25 -17.53 -4.21 -1.33
CA ALA A 25 -17.21 -4.85 -0.06
C ALA A 25 -16.01 -4.14 0.58
N TYR A 26 -16.27 -2.98 1.20
CA TYR A 26 -15.21 -2.16 1.79
C TYR A 26 -14.44 -2.89 2.90
N GLY A 27 -15.10 -3.72 3.70
CA GLY A 27 -14.43 -4.56 4.71
C GLY A 27 -13.40 -5.51 4.10
N ASP A 28 -13.77 -6.23 3.04
CA ASP A 28 -12.86 -7.17 2.37
C ASP A 28 -11.66 -6.43 1.75
N ILE A 29 -11.91 -5.28 1.10
CA ILE A 29 -10.84 -4.44 0.54
C ILE A 29 -9.90 -3.93 1.64
N ALA A 30 -10.46 -3.53 2.80
CA ALA A 30 -9.66 -3.08 3.92
C ALA A 30 -8.71 -4.17 4.41
N THR A 31 -9.22 -5.36 4.68
CA THR A 31 -8.43 -6.50 5.15
C THR A 31 -7.38 -6.95 4.13
N ASP A 32 -7.74 -7.01 2.84
CA ASP A 32 -6.81 -7.37 1.77
C ASP A 32 -5.67 -6.34 1.64
N CYS A 33 -6.00 -5.05 1.66
CA CYS A 33 -5.01 -3.99 1.56
C CYS A 33 -4.14 -3.86 2.82
N ASP A 34 -4.68 -4.13 4.01
CA ASP A 34 -3.91 -4.21 5.25
C ASP A 34 -2.87 -5.34 5.17
N THR A 35 -3.31 -6.54 4.78
CA THR A 35 -2.43 -7.70 4.61
C THR A 35 -1.33 -7.44 3.59
N LYS A 36 -1.67 -6.85 2.43
CA LYS A 36 -0.69 -6.48 1.41
C LYS A 36 0.28 -5.42 1.89
N THR A 37 -0.17 -4.45 2.70
CA THR A 37 0.72 -3.44 3.30
C THR A 37 1.76 -4.12 4.17
N ILE A 38 1.35 -5.07 5.01
CA ILE A 38 2.28 -5.84 5.86
C ILE A 38 3.29 -6.60 4.99
N SER A 39 2.84 -7.35 3.98
CA SER A 39 3.75 -8.09 3.10
C SER A 39 4.73 -7.20 2.34
N LEU A 40 4.32 -6.00 1.92
CA LEU A 40 5.20 -5.02 1.27
C LEU A 40 6.27 -4.51 2.24
N LEU A 41 5.91 -4.24 3.49
CA LEU A 41 6.86 -3.80 4.51
C LEU A 41 7.86 -4.90 4.88
N GLU A 42 7.40 -6.16 4.96
CA GLU A 42 8.29 -7.32 5.17
C GLU A 42 9.28 -7.48 4.01
N ALA A 43 8.81 -7.35 2.76
CA ALA A 43 9.67 -7.39 1.58
C ALA A 43 10.71 -6.27 1.59
N ILE A 44 10.33 -5.03 1.94
CA ILE A 44 11.28 -3.92 2.12
C ILE A 44 12.34 -4.27 3.16
N GLY A 45 11.93 -4.84 4.30
CA GLY A 45 12.84 -5.27 5.36
C GLY A 45 13.85 -6.31 4.88
N GLN A 46 13.38 -7.34 4.18
CA GLN A 46 14.26 -8.40 3.64
C GLN A 46 15.23 -7.85 2.60
N ILE A 47 14.76 -7.05 1.65
CA ILE A 47 15.64 -6.45 0.62
C ILE A 47 16.67 -5.52 1.27
N SER A 48 16.30 -4.79 2.33
CA SER A 48 17.25 -3.95 3.07
C SER A 48 18.37 -4.76 3.72
N LEU A 49 18.05 -5.94 4.27
CA LEU A 49 19.04 -6.88 4.81
C LEU A 49 19.95 -7.45 3.71
N ASP A 50 19.39 -7.76 2.54
CA ASP A 50 20.16 -8.22 1.38
C ASP A 50 21.14 -7.15 0.90
N ILE A 51 20.70 -5.88 0.83
CA ILE A 51 21.59 -4.74 0.52
C ILE A 51 22.71 -4.61 1.54
N PHE A 52 22.37 -4.69 2.83
CA PHE A 52 23.37 -4.62 3.90
C PHE A 52 24.44 -5.71 3.74
N THR A 53 24.01 -6.96 3.51
CA THR A 53 24.92 -8.10 3.29
C THR A 53 25.80 -7.91 2.06
N LEU A 54 25.25 -7.37 0.97
CA LEU A 54 26.01 -7.04 -0.24
C LEU A 54 27.02 -5.92 0.00
N SER A 55 26.70 -4.94 0.84
CA SER A 55 27.60 -3.82 1.15
C SER A 55 28.81 -4.23 2.01
N GLU A 56 28.67 -5.27 2.83
CA GLU A 56 29.76 -5.85 3.63
C GLU A 56 30.65 -6.84 2.85
N SER A 57 30.29 -7.14 1.59
CA SER A 57 31.04 -8.08 0.75
C SER A 57 32.37 -7.47 0.31
N LYS A 58 33.43 -8.30 0.23
CA LYS A 58 34.78 -7.87 -0.18
C LYS A 58 34.82 -7.20 -1.56
N GLU A 59 34.00 -7.70 -2.48
CA GLU A 59 33.72 -7.08 -3.77
C GLU A 59 32.28 -6.58 -3.76
N VAL A 60 32.11 -5.26 -3.77
CA VAL A 60 30.79 -4.63 -3.69
C VAL A 60 30.16 -4.56 -5.08
N ASP A 61 29.05 -5.25 -5.27
CA ASP A 61 28.21 -5.15 -6.46
C ASP A 61 27.27 -3.94 -6.35
N LYS A 62 27.74 -2.78 -6.82
CA LYS A 62 27.00 -1.51 -6.76
C LYS A 62 25.73 -1.53 -7.62
N ASP A 63 25.74 -2.22 -8.75
CA ASP A 63 24.60 -2.24 -9.66
C ASP A 63 23.43 -3.03 -9.05
N LYS A 64 23.75 -4.13 -8.37
CA LYS A 64 22.75 -4.89 -7.61
C LYS A 64 22.20 -4.09 -6.43
N ILE A 65 23.05 -3.41 -5.66
CA ILE A 65 22.61 -2.54 -4.56
C ILE A 65 21.69 -1.42 -5.06
N ASN A 66 22.06 -0.76 -6.16
CA ASN A 66 21.24 0.29 -6.77
C ASN A 66 19.87 -0.25 -7.23
N THR A 67 19.87 -1.43 -7.86
CA THR A 67 18.64 -2.08 -8.32
C THR A 67 17.72 -2.41 -7.15
N LEU A 68 18.24 -3.04 -6.09
CA LEU A 68 17.47 -3.37 -4.90
C LEU A 68 16.96 -2.12 -4.16
N SER A 69 17.75 -1.04 -4.14
CA SER A 69 17.33 0.24 -3.56
C SER A 69 16.18 0.87 -4.34
N GLY A 70 16.20 0.77 -5.67
CA GLY A 70 15.07 1.18 -6.53
C GLY A 70 13.80 0.38 -6.21
N ILE A 71 13.93 -0.94 -6.09
CA ILE A 71 12.80 -1.81 -5.72
C ILE A 71 12.21 -1.41 -4.36
N ILE A 72 13.04 -1.13 -3.34
CA ILE A 72 12.56 -0.63 -2.04
C ILE A 72 11.74 0.66 -2.21
N SER A 73 12.21 1.59 -3.03
CA SER A 73 11.50 2.85 -3.28
C SER A 73 10.11 2.61 -3.88
N ASP A 74 10.01 1.71 -4.87
CA ASP A 74 8.74 1.37 -5.51
C ASP A 74 7.79 0.65 -4.54
N LEU A 75 8.30 -0.32 -3.76
CA LEU A 75 7.54 -1.03 -2.75
C LEU A 75 7.03 -0.08 -1.64
N ALA A 76 7.80 0.94 -1.27
CA ALA A 76 7.37 1.93 -0.29
C ALA A 76 6.20 2.78 -0.81
N GLU A 77 6.20 3.18 -2.09
CA GLU A 77 5.06 3.88 -2.69
C GLU A 77 3.81 2.99 -2.74
N LEU A 78 3.97 1.69 -3.03
CA LEU A 78 2.87 0.73 -2.99
C LEU A 78 2.34 0.51 -1.56
N ALA A 79 3.21 0.40 -0.56
CA ALA A 79 2.81 0.22 0.83
C ALA A 79 2.00 1.41 1.35
N ILE A 80 2.40 2.64 0.98
CA ILE A 80 1.63 3.85 1.31
C ILE A 80 0.27 3.82 0.61
N ALA A 81 0.21 3.42 -0.66
CA ALA A 81 -1.04 3.32 -1.41
C ALA A 81 -2.00 2.29 -0.81
N THR A 82 -1.54 1.08 -0.50
CA THR A 82 -2.37 0.03 0.09
C THR A 82 -2.83 0.41 1.49
N ASN A 83 -1.97 1.03 2.31
CA ASN A 83 -2.37 1.54 3.62
C ASN A 83 -3.47 2.60 3.50
N LYS A 84 -3.33 3.55 2.56
CA LYS A 84 -4.36 4.57 2.30
C LYS A 84 -5.69 3.94 1.90
N ILE A 85 -5.69 2.95 1.01
CA ILE A 85 -6.90 2.21 0.63
C ILE A 85 -7.50 1.52 1.86
N SER A 86 -6.69 0.82 2.65
CA SER A 86 -7.16 0.09 3.83
C SER A 86 -7.87 1.02 4.83
N GLN A 87 -7.29 2.18 5.12
CA GLN A 87 -7.86 3.17 6.02
C GLN A 87 -9.18 3.74 5.50
N THR A 88 -9.22 4.16 4.23
CA THR A 88 -10.45 4.68 3.62
C THR A 88 -11.53 3.60 3.56
N ALA A 89 -11.18 2.37 3.21
CA ALA A 89 -12.11 1.26 3.11
C ALA A 89 -12.66 0.87 4.49
N SER A 90 -11.82 0.81 5.51
CA SER A 90 -12.24 0.56 6.90
C SER A 90 -13.26 1.59 7.37
N TYR A 91 -13.00 2.86 7.09
CA TYR A 91 -13.91 3.95 7.42
C TYR A 91 -15.26 3.81 6.68
N LEU A 92 -15.24 3.55 5.37
CA LEU A 92 -16.46 3.39 4.59
C LEU A 92 -17.25 2.13 4.97
N SER A 93 -16.58 1.03 5.36
CA SER A 93 -17.24 -0.17 5.87
C SER A 93 -18.02 0.13 7.15
N GLY A 94 -17.37 0.79 8.13
CA GLY A 94 -18.01 1.15 9.39
C GLY A 94 -19.21 2.07 9.21
N LEU A 95 -19.16 3.02 8.26
CA LEU A 95 -20.30 3.84 7.91
C LEU A 95 -21.43 3.04 7.25
N LYS A 96 -21.09 2.12 6.35
CA LYS A 96 -22.07 1.29 5.64
C LYS A 96 -22.81 0.36 6.60
N GLU A 97 -22.09 -0.26 7.52
CA GLU A 97 -22.65 -1.11 8.58
C GLU A 97 -23.55 -0.29 9.53
N SER A 98 -23.09 0.90 9.96
CA SER A 98 -23.88 1.77 10.84
C SER A 98 -25.20 2.22 10.20
N ASN A 99 -25.21 2.46 8.88
CA ASN A 99 -26.43 2.78 8.13
C ASN A 99 -27.41 1.61 7.94
N HIS A 100 -27.00 0.36 8.22
CA HIS A 100 -27.90 -0.80 8.19
C HIS A 100 -28.57 -1.07 9.54
N VAL A 101 -28.16 -0.38 10.61
CA VAL A 101 -28.66 -0.55 11.99
C VAL A 101 -29.61 0.59 12.41
N ALA A 102 -29.81 1.61 11.57
CA ALA A 102 -30.74 2.72 11.77
C ALA A 102 -31.98 2.60 10.88
#